data_AF-A0A6G1ENH3-F1
#
_entry.id   AF-A0A6G1ENH3-F1
#
_cell.length_a   1.000
_cell.length_b   1.000
_cell.length_c   1.000
_cell.angle_alpha   90.00
_cell.angle_beta   90.00
_cell.angle_gamma   90.00
#
_symmetry.space_group_name_H-M   'P 1'
#
loop_
_entity.id
_entity.type
_entity.pdbx_description
1 polymer ?
#
loop_
_entity_poly.entity_id
_entity_poly.type
_entity_poly.pdbx_seq_one_letter_code
_entity_poly.pdbx_strand_id
1 'polypeptide(L)'
;MPLWFPKHSSQLARFKSKFQKTCRHQKLWKVPNPKLRKSLRQAIIDKITTGYKKYLEDHPEQKKCMSDPQDMEDMVNELFEG
;
A
#
# COMPACT_ATOMS: atom_id res chain seq x y z
N MET A 1 -8.99 -31.68 -3.60
CA MET A 1 -10.09 -30.81 -3.16
C MET A 1 -9.75 -29.38 -3.55
N PRO A 2 -10.59 -28.62 -4.29
CA PRO A 2 -10.25 -27.25 -4.60
C PRO A 2 -10.54 -26.37 -3.38
N LEU A 3 -9.48 -25.80 -2.81
CA LEU A 3 -9.55 -24.79 -1.77
C LEU A 3 -10.17 -23.53 -2.37
N TRP A 4 -11.45 -23.30 -2.09
CA TRP A 4 -12.14 -22.06 -2.44
C TRP A 4 -11.60 -20.95 -1.54
N PHE A 5 -10.51 -20.31 -1.96
CA PHE A 5 -10.02 -19.12 -1.26
C PHE A 5 -11.11 -18.04 -1.32
N PRO A 6 -11.47 -17.40 -0.19
CA PRO A 6 -12.48 -16.36 -0.19
C PRO A 6 -12.11 -15.28 -1.20
N LYS A 7 -13.04 -14.86 -2.08
CA LYS A 7 -12.81 -13.81 -3.09
C LYS A 7 -12.14 -12.54 -2.52
N HIS A 8 -12.31 -12.28 -1.23
CA HIS A 8 -11.76 -11.16 -0.49
C HIS A 8 -10.23 -11.22 -0.29
N SER A 9 -9.65 -12.40 -0.01
CA SER A 9 -8.18 -12.55 0.07
C SER A 9 -7.50 -12.26 -1.27
N SER A 10 -8.19 -12.55 -2.37
CA SER A 10 -7.69 -12.26 -3.73
C SER A 10 -7.62 -10.76 -4.04
N GLN A 11 -8.54 -9.94 -3.51
CA GLN A 11 -8.57 -8.50 -3.79
C GLN A 11 -7.47 -7.77 -3.02
N LEU A 12 -7.30 -8.09 -1.72
CA LEU A 12 -6.23 -7.52 -0.91
C LEU A 12 -4.85 -7.94 -1.43
N ALA A 13 -4.67 -9.21 -1.83
CA ALA A 13 -3.45 -9.68 -2.46
C ALA A 13 -3.16 -8.96 -3.79
N ARG A 14 -4.19 -8.74 -4.62
CA ARG A 14 -4.06 -7.97 -5.87
C ARG A 14 -3.68 -6.50 -5.60
N PHE A 15 -4.27 -5.87 -4.60
CA PHE A 15 -3.91 -4.53 -4.18
C PHE A 15 -2.44 -4.48 -3.75
N LYS A 16 -2.01 -5.34 -2.83
CA LYS A 16 -0.62 -5.42 -2.36
C LYS A 16 0.36 -5.59 -3.52
N SER A 17 0.10 -6.52 -4.43
CA SER A 17 0.96 -6.77 -5.59
C SER A 17 1.06 -5.56 -6.52
N LYS A 18 -0.07 -4.92 -6.84
CA LYS A 18 -0.07 -3.70 -7.66
C LYS A 18 0.65 -2.56 -6.97
N PHE A 19 0.40 -2.36 -5.68
CA PHE A 19 1.03 -1.33 -4.87
C PHE A 19 2.54 -1.48 -4.85
N GLN A 20 3.05 -2.67 -4.53
CA GLN A 20 4.49 -2.97 -4.57
C GLN A 20 5.12 -2.69 -5.93
N LYS A 21 4.47 -3.10 -7.03
CA LYS A 21 4.96 -2.83 -8.39
C LYS A 21 5.01 -1.33 -8.69
N THR A 22 3.97 -0.59 -8.30
CA THR A 22 3.92 0.87 -8.45
C THR A 22 5.02 1.55 -7.65
N CYS A 23 5.22 1.16 -6.38
CA CYS A 23 6.27 1.72 -5.54
C CYS A 23 7.67 1.47 -6.12
N ARG A 24 7.94 0.25 -6.61
CA ARG A 24 9.20 -0.08 -7.28
C ARG A 24 9.49 0.82 -8.48
N HIS A 25 8.46 1.15 -9.26
CA HIS A 25 8.63 2.02 -10.43
C HIS A 25 8.79 3.50 -10.01
N GLN A 26 7.97 3.98 -9.08
CA GLN A 26 8.01 5.37 -8.60
C GLN A 26 9.22 5.68 -7.72
N LYS A 27 9.89 4.67 -7.15
CA LYS A 27 11.20 4.81 -6.49
C LYS A 27 12.26 5.36 -7.44
N LEU A 28 12.18 5.01 -8.73
CA LEU A 28 13.11 5.48 -9.77
C LEU A 28 12.77 6.87 -10.31
N TRP A 29 11.61 7.43 -9.95
CA TRP A 29 11.27 8.80 -10.33
C TRP A 29 12.01 9.75 -9.40
N LYS A 30 12.31 10.96 -9.86
CA LYS A 30 12.97 11.98 -9.04
C LYS A 30 12.03 13.13 -8.76
N VAL A 31 11.88 13.49 -7.50
CA VAL A 31 11.27 14.76 -7.10
C VAL A 31 12.37 15.62 -6.46
N PRO A 32 12.95 16.58 -7.18
CA PRO A 32 14.12 17.35 -6.70
C PRO A 32 13.81 18.22 -5.48
N ASN A 33 12.57 18.67 -5.34
CA ASN A 33 12.16 19.50 -4.22
C ASN A 33 11.87 18.62 -2.99
N PRO A 34 12.66 18.70 -1.90
CA PRO A 34 12.52 17.83 -0.74
C PRO A 34 11.21 18.06 0.01
N LYS A 35 10.69 19.30 0.04
CA LYS A 35 9.41 19.62 0.69
C LYS A 35 8.24 19.02 -0.09
N LEU A 36 8.26 19.15 -1.42
CA LEU A 36 7.25 18.55 -2.29
C LEU A 36 7.29 17.03 -2.19
N ARG A 37 8.49 16.44 -2.21
CA ARG A 37 8.69 15.00 -2.06
C ARG A 37 8.08 14.47 -0.76
N LYS A 38 8.37 15.11 0.38
CA LYS A 38 7.78 14.76 1.67
C LYS A 38 6.25 14.90 1.66
N SER A 39 5.74 15.99 1.09
CA SER A 39 4.29 16.23 0.99
C SER A 39 3.58 15.16 0.15
N LEU A 40 4.19 14.72 -0.95
CA LEU A 40 3.63 13.66 -1.80
C LEU A 40 3.60 12.32 -1.06
N ARG A 41 4.70 11.96 -0.38
CA ARG A 41 4.76 10.74 0.43
C ARG A 41 3.70 10.74 1.52
N GLN A 42 3.56 11.83 2.27
CA GLN A 42 2.53 11.95 3.31
C GLN A 42 1.12 11.79 2.73
N ALA A 43 0.81 12.48 1.63
CA ALA A 43 -0.51 12.38 1.00
C ALA A 43 -0.82 10.97 0.49
N ILE A 44 0.20 10.21 0.07
CA ILE A 44 0.06 8.81 -0.34
C ILE A 44 -0.18 7.93 0.90
N ILE A 45 0.61 8.09 1.97
CA ILE A 45 0.43 7.37 3.25
C ILE A 45 -0.98 7.60 3.78
N ASP A 46 -1.42 8.86 3.87
CA ASP A 46 -2.74 9.21 4.40
C ASP A 46 -3.87 8.53 3.60
N LYS A 47 -3.75 8.52 2.26
CA LYS A 47 -4.71 7.84 1.38
C LYS A 47 -4.72 6.33 1.58
N ILE A 48 -3.54 5.71 1.69
CA ILE A 48 -3.43 4.27 1.90
C ILE A 48 -4.00 3.92 3.26
N THR A 49 -3.53 4.53 4.34
CA THR A 49 -3.99 4.27 5.71
C THR A 49 -5.50 4.46 5.84
N THR A 50 -6.06 5.53 5.29
CA THR A 50 -7.51 5.77 5.32
C THR A 50 -8.28 4.69 4.53
N GLY A 51 -7.83 4.38 3.31
CA GLY A 51 -8.48 3.36 2.48
C GLY A 51 -8.37 1.95 3.08
N TYR A 52 -7.22 1.63 3.67
CA TYR A 52 -6.92 0.35 4.30
C TYR A 52 -7.73 0.16 5.58
N LYS A 53 -7.80 1.20 6.42
CA LYS A 53 -8.63 1.20 7.63
C LYS A 53 -10.10 0.97 7.29
N LYS A 54 -10.63 1.70 6.31
CA LYS A 54 -12.01 1.54 5.85
C LYS A 54 -12.26 0.11 5.34
N TYR A 55 -11.34 -0.42 4.52
CA TYR A 55 -11.45 -1.79 4.02
C TYR A 55 -11.49 -2.84 5.14
N LEU A 56 -10.73 -2.62 6.23
CA LEU A 56 -10.73 -3.51 7.40
C LEU A 56 -12.01 -3.43 8.23
N GLU A 57 -12.62 -2.26 8.30
CA GLU A 57 -13.92 -2.07 8.95
C GLU A 57 -15.00 -2.87 8.20
N ASP A 58 -14.95 -2.87 6.86
CA ASP A 58 -15.87 -3.62 6.00
C ASP A 58 -15.58 -5.14 5.97
N HIS A 59 -14.33 -5.56 6.26
CA HIS A 59 -13.84 -6.95 6.13
C HIS A 59 -13.01 -7.42 7.35
N PRO A 60 -13.62 -7.61 8.53
CA PRO A 60 -12.91 -8.00 9.76
C PRO A 60 -12.18 -9.34 9.65
N GLU A 61 -12.64 -10.26 8.80
CA GLU A 61 -12.02 -11.56 8.52
C GLU A 61 -10.60 -11.45 7.93
N GLN A 62 -10.27 -10.31 7.32
CA GLN A 62 -8.97 -10.08 6.69
C GLN A 62 -7.92 -9.50 7.62
N LYS A 63 -8.28 -9.09 8.84
CA LYS A 63 -7.31 -8.57 9.84
C LYS A 63 -6.17 -9.56 10.11
N LYS A 64 -6.44 -10.87 10.07
CA LYS A 64 -5.42 -11.92 10.32
C LYS A 64 -4.46 -12.18 9.15
N CYS A 65 -4.81 -11.79 7.92
CA CYS A 65 -4.01 -12.07 6.71
C CYS A 65 -3.23 -10.83 6.22
N MET A 66 -3.22 -9.79 7.04
CA MET A 66 -2.69 -8.49 6.68
C MET A 66 -1.19 -8.39 6.96
N SER A 67 -0.46 -7.66 6.11
CA SER A 67 0.91 -7.25 6.45
C SER A 67 0.82 -5.91 7.16
N ASP A 68 1.83 -5.59 7.96
CA ASP A 68 1.80 -4.43 8.84
C ASP A 68 1.64 -3.16 7.98
N PRO A 69 0.69 -2.24 8.31
CA PRO A 69 0.64 -0.91 7.70
C PRO A 69 2.00 -0.21 7.64
N GLN A 70 2.88 -0.51 8.60
CA GLN A 70 4.26 -0.04 8.62
C GLN A 70 5.05 -0.43 7.37
N ASP A 71 4.90 -1.67 6.87
CA ASP A 71 5.58 -2.13 5.65
C ASP A 71 5.21 -1.26 4.44
N MET A 72 3.95 -0.82 4.37
CA MET A 72 3.47 0.01 3.26
C MET A 72 4.01 1.42 3.37
N GLU A 73 4.04 1.98 4.58
CA GLU A 73 4.61 3.29 4.86
C GLU A 73 6.10 3.34 4.49
N ASP A 74 6.86 2.32 4.87
CA ASP A 74 8.29 2.23 4.56
C ASP A 74 8.53 2.22 3.04
N MET A 75 7.73 1.47 2.27
CA MET A 75 7.81 1.51 0.81
C MET A 75 7.45 2.87 0.21
N VAL A 76 6.53 3.63 0.83
CA VAL A 76 6.21 4.99 0.39
C VAL A 76 7.35 5.96 0.72
N ASN A 77 7.99 5.77 1.86
CA ASN A 77 9.10 6.60 2.30
C ASN A 77 10.32 6.52 1.37
N GLU A 78 10.46 5.44 0.60
CA GLU A 78 11.50 5.29 -0.42
C GLU A 78 11.13 5.85 -1.81
N LEU A 79 9.90 6.34 -2.02
CA LEU A 79 9.47 6.82 -3.34
C LEU A 79 10.15 8.12 -3.74
N PHE A 80 10.40 8.32 -5.02
CA PHE A 80 10.94 9.57 -5.57
C PHE A 80 12.41 9.86 -5.21
N GLU A 81 13.22 8.83 -4.98
CA GLU A 81 14.65 8.91 -4.66
C GLU A 81 15.58 8.75 -5.87
N GLY A 82 15.02 8.51 -7.07
CA GLY A 82 15.78 8.28 -8.31
C GLY A 82 16.58 9.47 -8.84
#